data_AF-A0A0F2N571-F1
#
_entry.id   AF-A0A0F2N571-F1
#
_cell.length_a   1.000
_cell.length_b   1.000
_cell.length_c   1.000
_cell.angle_alpha   90.00
_cell.angle_beta   90.00
_cell.angle_gamma   90.00
#
_symmetry.space_group_name_H-M   'P 1'
#
loop_
_entity.id
_entity.type
_entity.pdbx_description
1 polymer ?
#
loop_
_entity_poly.entity_id
_entity_poly.type
_entity_poly.pdbx_seq_one_letter_code
_entity_poly.pdbx_strand_id
1 'polypeptide(L)'
;MADDHARILREFLLACSETPEKIKPINNVLADARYHYKIQTKPALIDLIANNGLEQLSFDKKKVWKKNFTDHHPLFVYSFKFKTLHLPGYIAIIENKMLGNWLIKSFHPPTKGSNPTLADKFQNLIGQPEE
;
A
#
# COMPACT_ATOMS: atom_id res chain seq x y z
N MET A 1 -0.78 -20.56 -15.64
CA MET A 1 -1.59 -19.43 -15.13
C MET A 1 -0.64 -18.39 -14.55
N ALA A 2 0.03 -17.63 -15.41
CA ALA A 2 1.03 -16.65 -14.98
C ALA A 2 0.35 -15.29 -14.72
N ASP A 3 0.73 -14.65 -13.60
CA ASP A 3 0.75 -13.19 -13.46
C ASP A 3 -0.57 -12.39 -13.32
N ASP A 4 -1.60 -12.95 -12.68
CA ASP A 4 -2.80 -12.17 -12.30
C ASP A 4 -2.44 -10.93 -11.46
N HIS A 5 -1.40 -11.02 -10.63
CA HIS A 5 -0.94 -9.91 -9.81
C HIS A 5 -0.24 -8.79 -10.61
N ALA A 6 0.50 -9.12 -11.68
CA ALA A 6 1.18 -8.12 -12.49
C ALA A 6 0.17 -7.32 -13.32
N ARG A 7 -0.83 -8.01 -13.88
CA ARG A 7 -1.98 -7.36 -14.55
C ARG A 7 -2.71 -6.42 -13.60
N ILE A 8 -3.08 -6.91 -12.42
CA ILE A 8 -3.77 -6.13 -11.38
C ILE A 8 -2.96 -4.90 -10.98
N LEU A 9 -1.64 -5.04 -10.78
CA LEU A 9 -0.77 -3.92 -10.46
C LEU A 9 -0.76 -2.89 -11.59
N ARG A 10 -0.59 -3.33 -12.84
CA ARG A 10 -0.58 -2.44 -14.01
C ARG A 10 -1.89 -1.66 -14.14
N GLU A 11 -3.02 -2.34 -14.02
CA GLU A 11 -4.35 -1.71 -14.09
C GLU A 11 -4.58 -0.72 -12.93
N PHE A 12 -4.10 -1.06 -11.72
CA PHE A 12 -4.16 -0.14 -10.59
C PHE A 12 -3.32 1.12 -10.82
N LEU A 13 -2.08 0.97 -11.30
CA LEU A 13 -1.20 2.11 -11.60
C LEU A 13 -1.79 2.99 -12.70
N LEU A 14 -2.33 2.39 -13.77
CA LEU A 14 -3.07 3.13 -14.81
C LEU A 14 -4.28 3.86 -14.23
N ALA A 15 -5.05 3.23 -13.36
CA ALA A 15 -6.20 3.87 -12.72
C ALA A 15 -5.81 5.04 -11.82
N CYS A 16 -4.64 5.01 -11.17
CA CYS A 16 -4.09 6.15 -10.43
C CYS A 16 -3.77 7.33 -11.35
N SER A 17 -3.30 7.09 -12.57
CA SER A 17 -2.96 8.14 -13.54
C SER A 17 -4.17 8.66 -14.33
N GLU A 18 -5.08 7.78 -14.75
CA GLU A 18 -6.17 8.11 -15.69
C GLU A 18 -7.50 8.41 -15.00
N THR A 19 -7.78 7.75 -13.86
CA THR A 19 -9.07 7.85 -13.14
C THR A 19 -8.87 7.98 -11.63
N PRO A 20 -8.13 8.99 -11.13
CA PRO A 20 -7.78 9.12 -9.72
C PRO A 20 -9.00 9.22 -8.79
N GLU A 21 -10.15 9.68 -9.29
CA GLU A 21 -11.42 9.74 -8.57
C GLU A 21 -11.96 8.34 -8.18
N LYS A 22 -11.62 7.31 -8.97
CA LYS A 22 -11.99 5.90 -8.71
C LYS A 22 -11.09 5.23 -7.67
N ILE A 23 -9.98 5.85 -7.27
CA ILE A 23 -9.12 5.33 -6.21
C ILE A 23 -9.65 5.78 -4.85
N LYS A 24 -9.90 4.84 -3.95
CA LYS A 24 -10.45 5.09 -2.63
C LYS A 24 -9.56 4.50 -1.54
N PRO A 25 -8.73 5.31 -0.89
CA PRO A 25 -8.11 4.93 0.38
C PRO A 25 -9.18 4.61 1.43
N ILE A 26 -9.04 3.48 2.12
CA ILE A 26 -9.97 3.07 3.19
C ILE A 26 -9.23 2.82 4.51
N ASN A 27 -9.97 2.70 5.61
CA ASN A 27 -9.43 2.50 6.96
C ASN A 27 -8.42 3.61 7.32
N ASN A 28 -7.24 3.24 7.83
CA ASN A 28 -6.21 4.15 8.31
C ASN A 28 -5.19 4.54 7.23
N VAL A 29 -5.41 4.24 5.94
CA VAL A 29 -4.41 4.47 4.89
C VAL A 29 -3.88 5.90 4.83
N LEU A 30 -4.76 6.91 4.94
CA LEU A 30 -4.31 8.30 4.93
C LEU A 30 -3.60 8.71 6.22
N ALA A 31 -3.98 8.11 7.36
CA ALA A 31 -3.30 8.34 8.63
C ALA A 31 -1.89 7.74 8.61
N ASP A 32 -1.75 6.51 8.12
CA ASP A 32 -0.46 5.81 7.98
C ASP A 32 0.44 6.54 6.97
N ALA A 33 -0.10 6.95 5.81
CA ALA A 33 0.63 7.71 4.80
C ALA A 33 1.15 9.04 5.35
N ARG A 34 0.34 9.74 6.14
CA ARG A 34 0.72 10.99 6.81
C ARG A 34 1.79 10.76 7.86
N TYR A 35 1.62 9.76 8.71
CA TYR A 35 2.52 9.50 9.82
C TYR A 35 3.91 9.07 9.33
N HIS A 36 3.95 8.08 8.43
CA HIS A 36 5.20 7.44 7.99
C HIS A 36 5.88 8.13 6.80
N TYR A 37 5.12 8.74 5.89
CA TYR A 37 5.66 9.25 4.62
C TYR A 37 5.37 10.75 4.41
N LYS A 38 4.74 11.43 5.38
CA LYS A 38 4.38 12.85 5.33
C LYS A 38 3.44 13.23 4.17
N ILE A 39 2.72 12.24 3.63
CA ILE A 39 1.72 12.43 2.57
C ILE A 39 0.40 12.83 3.22
N GLN A 40 0.00 14.10 3.06
CA GLN A 40 -1.09 14.69 3.85
C GLN A 40 -2.49 14.38 3.33
N THR A 41 -2.63 14.19 2.02
CA THR A 41 -3.93 14.19 1.33
C THR A 41 -4.08 12.99 0.40
N LYS A 42 -5.34 12.62 0.10
CA LYS A 42 -5.65 11.61 -0.91
C LYS A 42 -5.03 11.97 -2.28
N PRO A 43 -5.18 13.19 -2.83
CA PRO A 43 -4.53 13.56 -4.09
C PRO A 43 -3.02 13.34 -4.04
N ALA A 44 -2.32 13.82 -3.00
CA ALA A 44 -0.87 13.65 -2.89
C ALA A 44 -0.43 12.17 -2.87
N LEU A 45 -1.21 11.30 -2.22
CA LEU A 45 -0.94 9.86 -2.23
C LEU A 45 -1.10 9.26 -3.64
N ILE A 46 -2.17 9.63 -4.34
CA ILE A 46 -2.43 9.12 -5.69
C ILE A 46 -1.40 9.67 -6.67
N ASP A 47 -1.05 10.95 -6.58
CA ASP A 47 -0.03 11.60 -7.40
C ASP A 47 1.34 10.92 -7.20
N LEU A 48 1.70 10.59 -5.96
CA LEU A 48 2.92 9.84 -5.69
C LEU A 48 2.92 8.48 -6.39
N ILE A 49 1.80 7.75 -6.35
CA ILE A 49 1.68 6.43 -6.99
C ILE A 49 1.72 6.56 -8.53
N ALA A 50 0.97 7.52 -9.07
CA ALA A 50 0.87 7.77 -10.51
C ALA A 50 2.19 8.20 -11.14
N ASN A 51 3.07 8.85 -10.37
CA ASN A 51 4.37 9.33 -10.82
C ASN A 51 5.53 8.39 -10.41
N ASN A 52 5.32 7.07 -10.42
CA ASN A 52 6.32 6.05 -10.12
C ASN A 52 6.96 6.14 -8.72
N GLY A 53 6.29 6.76 -7.74
CA GLY A 53 6.81 6.87 -6.37
C GLY A 53 6.83 5.55 -5.58
N LEU A 54 6.30 4.46 -6.16
CA LEU A 54 6.43 3.09 -5.66
C LEU A 54 7.59 2.38 -6.39
N GLU A 55 8.82 2.65 -5.97
CA GLU A 55 10.03 2.08 -6.54
C GLU A 55 10.19 0.61 -6.12
N GLN A 56 10.92 -0.18 -6.91
CA GLN A 56 11.26 -1.58 -6.59
C GLN A 56 10.04 -2.43 -6.16
N LEU A 57 8.90 -2.18 -6.81
CA LEU A 57 7.66 -2.89 -6.57
C LEU A 57 7.84 -4.41 -6.75
N SER A 58 7.47 -5.16 -5.71
CA SER A 58 7.54 -6.61 -5.69
C SER A 58 6.26 -7.17 -5.07
N PHE A 59 5.73 -8.23 -5.69
CA PHE A 59 4.55 -8.90 -5.17
C PHE A 59 4.86 -9.60 -3.84
N ASP A 60 4.00 -9.40 -2.83
CA ASP A 60 4.10 -10.07 -1.52
C ASP A 60 3.13 -11.26 -1.45
N LYS A 61 1.82 -11.00 -1.63
CA LYS A 61 0.79 -12.04 -1.52
C LYS A 61 -0.57 -11.63 -2.09
N LYS A 62 -1.39 -12.64 -2.36
CA LYS A 62 -2.82 -12.53 -2.67
C LYS A 62 -3.62 -13.23 -1.56
N LYS A 63 -4.66 -12.58 -1.03
CA LYS A 63 -5.55 -13.17 -0.01
C LYS A 63 -7.00 -12.80 -0.28
N VAL A 64 -7.93 -13.70 0.04
CA VAL A 64 -9.36 -13.37 0.04
C VAL A 64 -9.64 -12.33 1.13
N TRP A 65 -10.42 -11.30 0.80
CA TRP A 65 -10.78 -10.26 1.74
C TRP A 65 -11.89 -10.74 2.68
N LYS A 66 -11.50 -11.20 3.88
CA LYS A 66 -12.41 -11.77 4.88
C LYS A 66 -13.55 -10.86 5.36
N LYS A 67 -13.43 -9.53 5.18
CA LYS A 67 -14.45 -8.55 5.62
C LYS A 67 -15.45 -8.21 4.50
N ASN A 68 -15.41 -8.92 3.38
CA ASN A 68 -16.39 -8.70 2.32
C ASN A 68 -17.74 -9.29 2.74
N PHE A 69 -18.78 -8.46 2.80
CA PHE A 69 -20.16 -8.84 3.18
C PHE A 69 -20.96 -9.49 2.04
N THR A 70 -20.30 -9.87 0.94
CA THR A 70 -20.97 -10.47 -0.22
C THR A 70 -20.43 -11.88 -0.45
N ASP A 71 -21.18 -12.87 0.05
CA ASP A 71 -20.84 -14.30 -0.04
C ASP A 71 -20.75 -14.81 -1.50
N HIS A 72 -21.27 -14.03 -2.45
CA HIS A 72 -21.34 -14.42 -3.86
C HIS A 72 -20.15 -13.96 -4.72
N HIS A 73 -19.33 -12.99 -4.26
CA HIS A 73 -18.22 -12.45 -5.06
C HIS A 73 -16.99 -12.15 -4.18
N PRO A 74 -16.09 -13.13 -3.96
CA PRO A 74 -14.92 -12.91 -3.12
C PRO A 74 -14.01 -11.84 -3.73
N LEU A 75 -13.79 -10.76 -2.98
CA LEU A 75 -12.79 -9.75 -3.33
C LEU A 75 -11.41 -10.23 -2.89
N PHE A 76 -10.40 -9.99 -3.73
CA PHE A 76 -9.02 -10.34 -3.45
C PHE A 76 -8.22 -9.10 -3.06
N VAL A 77 -7.44 -9.24 -1.99
CA VAL A 77 -6.42 -8.29 -1.58
C VAL A 77 -5.10 -8.71 -2.22
N TYR A 78 -4.54 -7.84 -3.05
CA TYR A 78 -3.20 -7.99 -3.61
C TYR A 78 -2.27 -7.08 -2.83
N SER A 79 -1.14 -7.62 -2.39
CA SER A 79 -0.19 -6.89 -1.56
C SER A 79 1.18 -6.88 -2.21
N PHE A 80 1.84 -5.74 -2.10
CA PHE A 80 3.13 -5.47 -2.72
C PHE A 80 4.03 -4.76 -1.71
N LYS A 81 5.34 -5.03 -1.82
CA LYS A 81 6.39 -4.27 -1.17
C LYS A 81 6.97 -3.29 -2.17
N PHE A 82 7.39 -2.13 -1.70
CA PHE A 82 8.01 -1.08 -2.51
C PHE A 82 9.04 -0.30 -1.69
N LYS A 83 9.72 0.63 -2.34
CA LYS A 83 10.48 1.71 -1.73
C LYS A 83 9.95 3.04 -2.22
N THR A 84 9.97 4.05 -1.37
CA THR A 84 9.69 5.43 -1.76
C THR A 84 10.66 6.33 -1.02
N LEU A 85 11.43 7.16 -1.72
CA LEU A 85 12.44 8.01 -1.09
C LEU A 85 13.40 7.22 -0.17
N HIS A 86 13.84 6.04 -0.62
CA HIS A 86 14.63 5.06 0.15
C HIS A 86 13.94 4.44 1.39
N LEU A 87 12.70 4.81 1.70
CA LEU A 87 11.93 4.22 2.79
C LEU A 87 11.21 2.96 2.32
N PRO A 88 11.28 1.84 3.06
CA PRO A 88 10.53 0.65 2.72
C PRO A 88 9.02 0.90 2.89
N GLY A 89 8.23 0.29 2.02
CA GLY A 89 6.78 0.43 2.04
C GLY A 89 6.05 -0.85 1.69
N TYR A 90 4.81 -0.91 2.14
CA TYR A 90 3.86 -1.97 1.89
C TYR A 90 2.53 -1.34 1.47
N ILE A 91 1.99 -1.82 0.34
CA ILE A 91 0.69 -1.42 -0.16
C ILE A 91 -0.19 -2.65 -0.35
N ALA A 92 -1.46 -2.54 0.05
CA ALA A 92 -2.47 -3.55 -0.23
C ALA A 92 -3.63 -2.92 -1.01
N ILE A 93 -3.96 -3.50 -2.16
CA ILE A 93 -5.00 -3.00 -3.07
C ILE A 93 -6.09 -4.05 -3.29
N ILE A 94 -7.29 -3.58 -3.60
CA ILE A 94 -8.44 -4.40 -3.98
C ILE A 94 -9.05 -3.77 -5.24
N GLU A 95 -9.25 -4.59 -6.26
CA GLU A 95 -10.08 -4.23 -7.41
C GLU A 95 -11.55 -4.52 -7.04
N ASN A 96 -12.39 -3.50 -7.01
CA ASN A 96 -13.83 -3.66 -6.83
C ASN A 96 -14.54 -3.50 -8.17
N LYS A 97 -14.62 -4.61 -8.91
CA LYS A 97 -15.28 -4.65 -10.22
C LYS A 97 -16.76 -4.27 -10.17
N MET A 98 -17.45 -4.59 -9.08
CA MET A 98 -18.88 -4.30 -8.93
C MET A 98 -19.17 -2.79 -8.90
N LEU A 99 -18.31 -2.02 -8.22
CA LEU A 99 -18.47 -0.57 -8.09
C LEU A 99 -17.54 0.23 -9.03
N GLY A 100 -16.82 -0.46 -9.93
CA GLY A 100 -15.87 0.16 -10.85
C GLY A 100 -14.81 1.01 -10.15
N ASN A 101 -14.34 0.62 -8.96
CA ASN A 101 -13.37 1.39 -8.18
C ASN A 101 -12.24 0.54 -7.61
N TRP A 102 -11.18 1.21 -7.18
CA TRP A 102 -10.03 0.58 -6.53
C TRP A 102 -9.97 1.01 -5.07
N LEU A 103 -9.69 0.07 -4.19
CA LEU A 103 -9.49 0.37 -2.77
C LEU A 103 -8.00 0.23 -2.42
N ILE A 104 -7.43 1.27 -1.82
CA ILE A 104 -6.15 1.14 -1.10
C ILE A 104 -6.52 0.75 0.33
N LYS A 105 -6.25 -0.50 0.68
CA LYS A 105 -6.60 -1.08 1.99
C LYS A 105 -5.53 -0.83 3.05
N SER A 106 -4.27 -0.77 2.64
CA SER A 106 -3.13 -0.58 3.54
C SER A 106 -2.02 0.18 2.82
N PHE A 107 -1.36 1.11 3.52
CA PHE A 107 -0.21 1.87 3.03
C PHE A 107 0.67 2.26 4.22
N HIS A 108 1.68 1.46 4.54
CA HIS A 108 2.50 1.63 5.73
C HIS A 108 3.88 0.97 5.53
N PRO A 109 4.88 1.22 6.39
CA PRO A 109 6.11 0.46 6.39
C PRO A 109 5.83 -1.03 6.60
N PRO A 110 6.65 -1.95 6.06
CA PRO A 110 6.50 -3.38 6.35
C PRO A 110 6.51 -3.60 7.88
N THR A 111 5.56 -4.39 8.40
CA THR A 111 5.54 -4.72 9.83
C THR A 111 6.84 -5.43 10.22
N LYS A 112 7.48 -4.97 11.31
CA LYS A 112 8.69 -5.58 11.89
C LYS A 112 8.42 -7.04 12.26
N GLY A 113 8.73 -7.94 11.33
CA GLY A 113 8.65 -9.38 11.49
C GLY A 113 9.67 -10.15 10.64
N SER A 114 10.65 -9.45 10.06
CA SER A 114 11.77 -10.05 9.34
C SER A 114 13.05 -9.32 9.73
N ASN A 115 13.53 -9.64 10.92
CA ASN A 115 14.78 -9.19 11.56
C ASN A 115 14.98 -7.66 11.71
N PRO A 116 15.27 -7.16 12.93
CA PRO A 116 15.62 -5.75 13.10
C PRO A 116 16.85 -5.41 12.26
N THR A 117 16.75 -4.32 11.48
CA THR A 117 17.91 -3.77 10.77
C THR A 117 18.81 -3.02 11.76
N LEU A 118 20.06 -2.76 11.37
CA LEU A 118 20.94 -1.89 12.16
C LEU A 118 20.32 -0.50 12.39
N ALA A 119 19.63 0.05 11.39
CA ALA A 119 18.94 1.34 11.51
C ALA A 119 17.85 1.33 12.60
N ASP A 120 17.13 0.21 12.76
CA ASP A 120 16.14 0.03 13.82
C ASP A 120 16.78 0.02 15.21
N LYS A 121 17.99 -0.53 15.34
CA LYS A 121 18.74 -0.54 16.60
C LYS A 121 19.27 0.85 16.93
N PHE A 122 19.75 1.59 15.93
CA PHE A 122 20.24 2.96 16.13
C PHE A 122 19.15 3.90 16.61
N GLN A 123 17.96 3.92 15.97
CA GLN A 123 16.86 4.79 16.42
C GLN A 123 16.43 4.54 17.87
N ASN A 124 16.48 3.29 18.34
CA ASN A 124 16.17 2.96 19.73
C ASN A 124 17.25 3.42 20.73
N LEU A 125 18.51 3.60 20.29
CA LEU A 125 19.62 4.07 21.14
C LEU A 125 19.64 5.59 21.29
N ILE A 126 19.21 6.35 20.29
CA ILE A 126 19.20 7.83 20.32
C ILE A 126 17.93 8.40 20.96
N GLY A 127 16.94 7.56 21.25
CA GLY A 127 15.63 7.94 21.78
C GLY A 127 15.41 7.67 23.27
N GLN A 128 16.42 7.20 24.00
CA GLN A 128 16.33 7.08 25.46
C GLN A 128 16.97 8.31 26.10
N PRO A 129 16.18 9.28 26.64
CA PRO A 129 16.75 10.22 27.59
C PRO A 129 17.16 9.44 28.83
N GLU A 130 18.42 9.61 29.25
CA GLU A 130 18.92 9.10 30.52
C GLU A 130 18.10 9.73 31.66
N GLU A 131 17.54 8.89 32.56
CA GLU A 131 17.03 9.32 33.87
C GLU A 131 18.18 9.68 34.81
#